data_AF-A0A8B8N3R4-F1
#
_entry.id   AF-A0A8B8N3R4-F1
#
_cell.length_a   1.000
_cell.length_b   1.000
_cell.length_c   1.000
_cell.angle_alpha   90.00
_cell.angle_beta   90.00
_cell.angle_gamma   90.00
#
_symmetry.space_group_name_H-M   'P 1'
#
loop_
_entity.id
_entity.type
_entity.pdbx_description
1 polymer ?
#
loop_
_entity_poly.entity_id
_entity_poly.type
_entity_poly.pdbx_seq_one_letter_code
_entity_poly.pdbx_strand_id
1 'polypeptide(L)'
;MEAWTLVPGLALLLLLLLAVIKLLKPKATHPNLPPGSFGWPVIGESLEFLRCQRGGHPEKFIQDRMSKYNSPVFRTSVLGEPMAVLYGPAGNKFLFSNEGKKVALWWPSSVGKLMGRCLVSKVGDEARSDKKMLMSFFNPEALMRIVGVVDEVTKDHLRIHWEGMRLKSS
;
A
#
# COMPACT_ATOMS: atom_id res chain seq x y z
N MET A 1 24.67 28.99 -34.33
CA MET A 1 24.41 29.25 -32.90
C MET A 1 25.41 28.42 -32.12
N GLU A 2 26.40 29.08 -31.52
CA GLU A 2 27.54 28.42 -30.86
C GLU A 2 27.08 27.63 -29.63
N ALA A 3 27.43 26.34 -29.54
CA ALA A 3 27.05 25.45 -28.43
C ALA A 3 27.50 25.99 -27.04
N TRP A 4 28.48 26.89 -27.02
CA TRP A 4 29.03 27.53 -25.83
C TRP A 4 28.05 28.44 -25.09
N THR A 5 27.01 28.97 -25.75
CA THR A 5 25.99 29.80 -25.08
C THR A 5 24.95 28.97 -24.31
N LEU A 6 24.81 27.68 -24.63
CA LEU A 6 23.89 26.77 -23.94
C LEU A 6 24.45 26.26 -22.60
N VAL A 7 25.78 26.22 -22.47
CA VAL A 7 26.48 25.74 -21.27
C VAL A 7 26.11 26.53 -20.00
N PRO A 8 26.18 27.87 -19.96
CA PRO A 8 25.80 28.62 -18.77
C PRO A 8 24.30 28.52 -18.45
N GLY A 9 23.44 28.42 -19.47
CA GLY A 9 22.00 28.20 -19.28
C GLY A 9 21.70 26.85 -18.61
N LEU A 10 22.35 25.77 -19.06
CA LEU A 10 22.24 24.44 -18.45
C LEU A 10 22.79 24.41 -17.02
N ALA A 11 23.91 25.10 -16.76
CA ALA A 11 24.48 25.21 -15.43
C ALA A 11 23.54 25.94 -14.46
N LEU A 12 22.92 27.05 -14.89
CA LEU A 12 21.95 27.78 -14.09
C LEU A 12 20.70 26.92 -13.82
N LEU A 13 20.19 26.21 -14.82
CA LEU A 13 19.06 25.28 -14.67
C LEU A 13 19.37 24.18 -13.65
N LEU A 14 20.57 23.60 -13.71
CA LEU A 14 21.02 22.58 -12.75
C LEU A 14 21.12 23.14 -11.33
N LEU A 15 21.65 24.35 -11.16
CA LEU A 15 21.73 25.01 -9.86
C LEU A 15 20.35 25.31 -9.28
N LEU A 16 19.41 25.78 -10.10
CA LEU A 16 18.01 25.99 -9.70
C LEU A 16 17.35 24.67 -9.31
N LEU A 17 17.56 23.61 -10.10
CA LEU A 17 17.06 22.27 -9.79
C LEU A 17 17.59 21.77 -8.45
N LEU A 18 18.90 21.90 -8.19
CA LEU A 18 19.53 21.50 -6.93
C LEU A 18 19.03 22.34 -5.75
N ALA A 19 18.81 23.65 -5.94
CA ALA A 19 18.23 24.52 -4.93
C ALA A 19 16.80 24.09 -4.59
N VAL A 20 15.96 23.84 -5.60
CA VAL A 20 14.60 23.32 -5.42
C VAL A 20 14.62 21.97 -4.71
N ILE A 21 15.49 21.04 -5.09
CA ILE A 21 15.66 19.75 -4.39
C ILE A 21 16.01 19.96 -2.91
N LYS A 22 16.94 20.88 -2.60
CA LYS A 22 17.29 21.20 -1.21
C LYS A 22 16.13 21.81 -0.43
N LEU A 23 15.32 22.66 -1.07
CA LEU A 23 14.14 23.29 -0.47
C LEU A 23 13.01 22.29 -0.24
N LEU A 24 12.86 21.29 -1.12
CA LEU A 24 11.83 20.26 -1.04
C LEU A 24 12.21 19.09 -0.12
N LYS A 25 13.48 18.95 0.27
CA LYS A 25 13.89 17.91 1.21
C LYS A 25 13.24 18.17 2.57
N PRO A 26 12.42 17.23 3.09
CA PRO A 26 11.82 17.40 4.40
C PRO A 26 12.92 17.51 5.46
N LYS A 27 12.89 18.59 6.26
CA LYS A 27 13.76 18.71 7.44
C LYS A 27 13.32 17.64 8.44
N ALA A 28 14.24 16.75 8.83
CA ALA A 28 13.98 15.79 9.90
C ALA A 28 13.99 16.53 11.24
N THR A 29 12.83 16.97 11.72
CA THR A 29 12.70 17.86 12.89
C THR A 29 12.33 17.16 14.19
N HIS A 30 12.13 15.83 14.21
CA HIS A 30 11.64 15.13 15.41
C HIS A 30 12.59 14.01 15.83
N PRO A 31 13.18 14.09 17.04
CA PRO A 31 14.12 13.08 17.53
C PRO A 31 13.48 11.71 17.79
N ASN A 32 12.15 11.64 17.89
CA ASN A 32 11.40 10.41 18.21
C ASN A 32 10.77 9.72 17.00
N LEU A 33 11.22 10.02 15.77
CA LEU A 33 10.70 9.34 14.59
C LEU A 33 11.31 7.95 14.44
N PRO A 34 10.53 6.97 13.94
CA PRO A 34 11.08 5.67 13.58
C PRO A 34 12.18 5.83 12.53
N PRO A 35 13.15 4.89 12.49
CA PRO A 35 14.22 4.92 11.50
C PRO A 35 13.67 4.91 10.08
N GLY A 36 14.43 5.42 9.12
CA GLY A 36 14.02 5.40 7.71
C GLY A 36 14.29 6.70 6.96
N SER A 37 13.87 6.72 5.70
CA SER A 37 14.08 7.83 4.77
C SER A 37 12.81 8.10 3.99
N PHE A 38 12.50 9.37 3.74
CA PHE A 38 11.41 9.75 2.84
C PHE A 38 11.77 9.62 1.36
N GLY A 39 12.99 9.18 1.01
CA GLY A 39 13.40 8.97 -0.38
C GLY A 39 13.63 10.27 -1.16
N TRP A 40 13.31 10.25 -2.46
CA TRP A 40 13.47 11.40 -3.33
C TRP A 40 12.44 12.49 -3.02
N PRO A 41 12.76 13.79 -3.21
CA PRO A 41 11.77 14.84 -3.07
C PRO A 41 10.54 14.58 -3.94
N VAL A 42 9.35 14.90 -3.41
CA VAL A 42 8.03 14.74 -4.06
C VAL A 42 7.60 13.29 -4.29
N ILE A 43 8.40 12.45 -4.96
CA ILE A 43 8.02 11.07 -5.33
C ILE A 43 8.36 10.03 -4.26
N GLY A 44 9.23 10.36 -3.31
CA GLY A 44 9.67 9.46 -2.25
C GLY A 44 10.32 8.18 -2.77
N GLU A 45 9.83 7.04 -2.28
CA GLU A 45 10.23 5.68 -2.65
C GLU A 45 9.19 5.01 -3.58
N SER A 46 8.22 5.77 -4.10
CA SER A 46 7.09 5.26 -4.89
C SER A 46 7.49 4.43 -6.10
N LEU A 47 8.58 4.80 -6.80
CA LEU A 47 9.04 4.05 -7.96
C LEU A 47 9.52 2.65 -7.60
N GLU A 48 10.23 2.51 -6.48
CA GLU A 48 10.69 1.22 -5.99
C GLU A 48 9.52 0.38 -5.49
N PHE A 49 8.60 1.00 -4.74
CA PHE A 49 7.35 0.36 -4.32
C PHE A 49 6.56 -0.21 -5.51
N LEU A 50 6.34 0.59 -6.56
CA LEU A 50 5.62 0.16 -7.76
C LEU A 50 6.39 -0.89 -8.56
N ARG A 51 7.72 -0.85 -8.57
CA ARG A 51 8.55 -1.90 -9.22
C ARG A 51 8.40 -3.24 -8.51
N CYS A 52 8.46 -3.28 -7.18
CA CYS A 52 8.23 -4.49 -6.40
C CYS A 52 6.83 -5.06 -6.66
N GLN A 53 5.81 -4.21 -6.71
CA GLN A 53 4.45 -4.60 -7.03
C GLN A 53 4.31 -5.19 -8.44
N ARG A 54 4.81 -4.50 -9.46
CA ARG A 54 4.76 -4.98 -10.85
C ARG A 54 5.60 -6.22 -11.09
N GLY A 55 6.66 -6.40 -10.31
CA GLY A 55 7.53 -7.57 -10.35
C GLY A 55 6.94 -8.81 -9.66
N GLY A 56 5.74 -8.73 -9.08
CA GLY A 56 5.10 -9.86 -8.40
C GLY A 56 5.64 -10.15 -6.99
N HIS A 57 6.41 -9.21 -6.41
CA HIS A 57 7.02 -9.34 -5.09
C HIS A 57 6.73 -8.12 -4.21
N PRO A 58 5.45 -7.82 -3.88
CA PRO A 58 5.07 -6.70 -3.01
C PRO A 58 5.83 -6.66 -1.68
N GLU A 59 6.01 -7.82 -1.07
CA GLU A 59 6.62 -8.01 0.24
C GLU A 59 8.08 -7.57 0.27
N LYS A 60 8.78 -7.67 -0.87
CA LYS A 60 10.20 -7.32 -0.98
C LYS A 60 10.48 -5.88 -0.55
N PHE A 61 9.60 -4.95 -0.93
CA PHE A 61 9.74 -3.54 -0.54
C PHE A 61 9.85 -3.39 0.98
N ILE A 62 8.99 -4.10 1.72
CA ILE A 62 8.92 -4.05 3.18
C ILE A 62 10.11 -4.80 3.80
N GLN A 63 10.41 -6.00 3.30
CA GLN A 63 11.51 -6.84 3.81
C GLN A 63 12.88 -6.18 3.66
N ASP A 64 13.15 -5.55 2.51
CA ASP A 64 14.41 -4.84 2.25
C ASP A 64 14.61 -3.68 3.25
N ARG A 65 13.53 -2.97 3.59
CA ARG A 65 13.56 -1.83 4.53
C ARG A 65 13.67 -2.27 5.98
N MET A 66 12.98 -3.34 6.36
CA MET A 66 13.15 -3.94 7.68
C MET A 66 14.59 -4.38 7.91
N SER A 67 15.20 -5.04 6.91
CA SER A 67 16.58 -5.50 6.98
C SER A 67 17.56 -4.31 7.02
N LYS A 68 17.34 -3.30 6.17
CA LYS A 68 18.18 -2.09 6.09
C LYS A 68 18.17 -1.27 7.38
N TYR A 69 17.03 -1.13 8.03
CA TYR A 69 16.88 -0.32 9.25
C TYR A 69 16.91 -1.13 10.54
N ASN A 70 17.03 -2.46 10.45
CA ASN A 70 16.96 -3.40 11.56
C ASN A 70 15.80 -3.11 12.52
N SER A 71 14.62 -2.85 11.96
CA SER A 71 13.44 -2.41 12.72
C SER A 71 12.14 -2.87 12.04
N PRO A 72 11.15 -3.36 12.81
CA PRO A 72 9.81 -3.69 12.28
C PRO A 72 8.96 -2.43 12.03
N VAL A 73 9.43 -1.25 12.43
CA VAL A 73 8.78 0.03 12.18
C VAL A 73 9.74 0.98 11.51
N PHE A 74 9.34 1.55 10.38
CA PHE A 74 10.16 2.52 9.66
C PHE A 74 9.32 3.60 8.99
N ARG A 75 9.93 4.75 8.72
CA ARG A 75 9.33 5.83 7.93
C ARG A 75 9.72 5.73 6.45
N THR A 76 8.79 6.09 5.59
CA THR A 76 8.96 6.15 4.13
C THR A 76 8.04 7.22 3.53
N SER A 77 8.15 7.48 2.24
CA SER A 77 7.16 8.24 1.48
C SER A 77 6.77 7.44 0.24
N VAL A 78 5.47 7.16 0.10
CA VAL A 78 4.92 6.35 -0.99
C VAL A 78 3.68 7.06 -1.53
N LEU A 79 3.56 7.12 -2.85
CA LEU A 79 2.52 7.84 -3.60
C LEU A 79 2.41 9.33 -3.22
N GLY A 80 3.55 9.95 -2.91
CA GLY A 80 3.65 11.37 -2.53
C GLY A 80 3.35 11.65 -1.07
N GLU A 81 3.09 10.61 -0.27
CA GLU A 81 2.60 10.75 1.10
C GLU A 81 3.64 10.22 2.09
N PRO A 82 4.10 11.03 3.06
CA PRO A 82 4.97 10.57 4.13
C PRO A 82 4.19 9.66 5.09
N MET A 83 4.73 8.47 5.40
CA MET A 83 4.04 7.50 6.24
C MET A 83 5.01 6.67 7.08
N ALA A 84 4.49 6.06 8.14
CA ALA A 84 5.18 5.03 8.92
C ALA A 84 4.57 3.67 8.58
N VAL A 85 5.44 2.69 8.33
CA VAL A 85 5.07 1.30 8.11
C VAL A 85 5.28 0.55 9.42
N LEU A 86 4.26 -0.17 9.86
CA LEU A 86 4.33 -1.07 11.01
C LEU A 86 4.22 -2.50 10.48
N TYR A 87 5.22 -3.32 10.74
CA TYR A 87 5.26 -4.71 10.33
C TYR A 87 5.13 -5.67 11.52
N GLY A 88 4.47 -6.80 11.27
CA GLY A 88 4.39 -7.92 12.20
C GLY A 88 3.19 -7.85 13.17
N PRO A 89 3.04 -8.89 14.01
CA PRO A 89 1.84 -9.06 14.84
C PRO A 89 1.58 -7.91 15.81
N ALA A 90 2.63 -7.33 16.40
CA ALA A 90 2.52 -6.20 17.31
C ALA A 90 1.98 -4.94 16.60
N GLY A 91 2.47 -4.66 15.38
CA GLY A 91 2.00 -3.56 14.54
C GLY A 91 0.54 -3.74 14.13
N ASN A 92 0.19 -4.94 13.66
CA ASN A 92 -1.18 -5.29 13.29
C ASN A 92 -2.13 -5.12 14.48
N LYS A 93 -1.77 -5.67 15.65
CA LYS A 93 -2.56 -5.53 16.87
C LYS A 93 -2.73 -4.06 17.25
N PHE A 94 -1.68 -3.26 17.16
CA PHE A 94 -1.75 -1.82 17.44
C PHE A 94 -2.75 -1.11 16.52
N LEU A 95 -2.66 -1.34 15.21
CA LEU A 95 -3.55 -0.71 14.23
C LEU A 95 -5.01 -1.13 14.44
N PHE A 96 -5.29 -2.44 14.50
CA PHE A 96 -6.66 -2.94 14.59
C PHE A 96 -7.32 -2.69 15.96
N SER A 97 -6.55 -2.67 17.06
CA SER A 97 -7.13 -2.41 18.40
C SER A 97 -7.43 -0.93 18.65
N ASN A 98 -6.90 -0.02 17.82
CA ASN A 98 -7.02 1.42 17.99
C ASN A 98 -7.80 2.11 16.85
N GLU A 99 -8.44 1.35 15.96
CA GLU A 99 -9.33 1.87 14.92
C GLU A 99 -10.44 2.72 15.55
N GLY A 100 -10.62 3.96 15.05
CA GLY A 100 -11.58 4.93 15.58
C GLY A 100 -11.19 5.58 16.92
N LYS A 101 -10.02 5.26 17.48
CA LYS A 101 -9.51 5.84 18.74
C LYS A 101 -8.23 6.66 18.52
N LYS A 102 -7.18 6.02 17.98
CA LYS A 102 -5.88 6.64 17.71
C LYS A 102 -5.52 6.61 16.22
N VAL A 103 -6.15 5.71 15.47
CA VAL A 103 -5.95 5.57 14.02
C VAL A 103 -7.30 5.50 13.33
N ALA A 104 -7.35 6.01 12.11
CA ALA A 104 -8.51 5.92 11.24
C ALA A 104 -8.06 5.39 9.88
N LEU A 105 -8.95 4.69 9.18
CA LEU A 105 -8.71 4.30 7.80
C LEU A 105 -8.49 5.55 6.95
N TRP A 106 -7.46 5.54 6.13
CA TRP A 106 -7.13 6.65 5.26
C TRP A 106 -6.50 6.13 3.97
N TRP A 107 -6.77 6.82 2.87
CA TRP A 107 -6.23 6.50 1.56
C TRP A 107 -5.55 7.73 0.95
N PRO A 108 -4.37 7.58 0.33
CA PRO A 108 -3.77 8.64 -0.47
C PRO A 108 -4.76 9.16 -1.51
N SER A 109 -4.74 10.48 -1.78
CA SER A 109 -5.68 11.10 -2.74
C SER A 109 -5.66 10.43 -4.11
N SER A 110 -4.46 10.04 -4.57
CA SER A 110 -4.27 9.30 -5.82
C SER A 110 -4.96 7.93 -5.83
N VAL A 111 -4.87 7.19 -4.73
CA VAL A 111 -5.52 5.88 -4.57
C VAL A 111 -7.03 6.03 -4.43
N GLY A 112 -7.49 7.01 -3.65
CA GLY A 112 -8.93 7.28 -3.49
C GLY A 112 -9.61 7.63 -4.83
N LYS A 113 -8.95 8.44 -5.67
CA LYS A 113 -9.46 8.76 -7.01
C LYS A 113 -9.49 7.54 -7.93
N LEU A 114 -8.48 6.68 -7.86
CA LEU A 114 -8.40 5.47 -8.68
C LEU A 114 -9.46 4.44 -8.30
N MET A 115 -9.65 4.21 -6.99
CA MET A 115 -10.63 3.23 -6.48
C MET A 115 -12.07 3.73 -6.59
N GLY A 116 -12.28 5.04 -6.70
CA GLY A 116 -13.60 5.64 -6.67
C GLY A 116 -14.28 5.44 -5.30
N ARG A 117 -15.61 5.61 -5.25
CA ARG A 117 -16.39 5.46 -4.02
C ARG A 117 -16.86 4.00 -3.91
N CYS A 118 -16.16 3.19 -3.10
CA CYS A 118 -16.45 1.78 -2.87
C CYS A 118 -16.35 1.44 -1.37
N LEU A 119 -16.79 0.24 -0.97
CA LEU A 119 -16.79 -0.18 0.44
C LEU A 119 -15.38 -0.08 1.09
N VAL A 120 -14.33 -0.32 0.30
CA VAL A 120 -12.93 -0.31 0.76
C VAL A 120 -12.38 1.11 0.90
N SER A 121 -12.83 2.05 0.06
CA SER A 121 -12.34 3.43 0.03
C SER A 121 -13.15 4.38 0.92
N LYS A 122 -14.37 4.00 1.32
CA LYS A 122 -15.18 4.76 2.29
C LYS A 122 -14.52 4.76 3.67
N VAL A 123 -14.61 5.90 4.35
CA VAL A 123 -14.06 6.13 5.70
C VAL A 123 -15.15 6.75 6.58
N GLY A 124 -15.04 6.56 7.90
CA GLY A 124 -15.92 7.21 8.87
C GLY A 124 -17.29 6.55 9.00
N ASP A 125 -18.31 7.34 9.34
CA ASP A 125 -19.64 6.82 9.68
C ASP A 125 -20.36 6.15 8.51
N GLU A 126 -20.12 6.61 7.28
CA GLU A 126 -20.65 5.97 6.07
C GLU A 126 -20.10 4.54 5.93
N ALA A 127 -18.79 4.36 6.10
CA ALA A 127 -18.17 3.04 6.04
C ALA A 127 -18.67 2.13 7.17
N ARG A 128 -18.89 2.69 8.37
CA ARG A 128 -19.41 1.96 9.52
C ARG A 128 -20.85 1.49 9.30
N SER A 129 -21.69 2.34 8.72
CA SER A 129 -23.06 2.00 8.36
C SER A 129 -23.11 0.89 7.32
N ASP A 130 -22.34 1.03 6.23
CA ASP A 130 -22.28 0.04 5.15
C ASP A 130 -21.75 -1.30 5.67
N LYS A 131 -20.71 -1.30 6.50
CA LYS A 131 -20.18 -2.53 7.12
C LYS A 131 -21.22 -3.18 8.04
N LYS A 132 -21.98 -2.40 8.81
CA LYS A 132 -23.05 -2.94 9.66
C LYS A 132 -24.16 -3.57 8.83
N MET A 133 -24.56 -2.94 7.72
CA MET A 133 -25.50 -3.51 6.77
C MET A 133 -24.96 -4.79 6.13
N LEU A 134 -23.70 -4.80 5.69
CA LEU A 134 -23.07 -5.99 5.11
C LEU A 134 -23.06 -7.17 6.09
N MET A 135 -22.73 -6.91 7.36
CA MET A 135 -22.68 -7.96 8.38
C MET A 135 -24.04 -8.60 8.68
N SER A 136 -25.17 -7.91 8.41
CA SER A 136 -26.49 -8.52 8.60
C SER A 136 -26.78 -9.62 7.56
N PHE A 137 -26.16 -9.55 6.38
CA PHE A 137 -26.23 -10.60 5.35
C PHE A 137 -25.33 -11.80 5.67
N PHE A 138 -24.32 -11.63 6.53
CA PHE A 138 -23.40 -12.68 6.98
C PHE A 138 -23.78 -13.28 8.33
N ASN A 139 -25.07 -13.40 8.61
CA ASN A 139 -25.49 -14.14 9.80
C ASN A 139 -25.19 -15.65 9.64
N PRO A 140 -25.02 -16.40 10.75
CA PRO A 140 -24.64 -17.81 10.68
C PRO A 140 -25.57 -18.67 9.83
N GLU A 141 -26.88 -18.41 9.88
CA GLU A 141 -27.89 -19.13 9.11
C GLU A 141 -27.76 -18.89 7.60
N ALA A 142 -27.50 -17.66 7.19
CA ALA A 142 -27.25 -17.29 5.80
C ALA A 142 -25.93 -17.90 5.30
N LEU A 143 -24.89 -17.89 6.13
CA LEU A 143 -23.61 -18.53 5.82
C LEU A 143 -23.76 -20.04 5.62
N MET A 144 -24.52 -20.73 6.49
CA MET A 144 -24.77 -22.17 6.33
C MET A 144 -25.44 -22.51 5.00
N ARG A 145 -26.38 -21.68 4.53
CA ARG A 145 -26.98 -21.87 3.20
C ARG A 145 -25.98 -21.66 2.08
N ILE A 146 -25.10 -20.66 2.19
CA ILE A 146 -24.05 -20.39 1.20
C ILE A 146 -23.06 -21.56 1.13
N VAL A 147 -22.69 -22.15 2.28
CA VAL A 147 -21.75 -23.28 2.31
C VAL A 147 -22.27 -24.47 1.49
N GLY A 148 -23.56 -24.79 1.58
CA GLY A 148 -24.15 -25.86 0.77
C GLY A 148 -24.05 -25.60 -0.73
N VAL A 149 -24.39 -24.37 -1.15
CA VAL A 149 -24.29 -23.96 -2.57
C VAL A 149 -22.84 -23.98 -3.05
N VAL A 150 -21.90 -23.46 -2.26
CA VAL A 150 -20.47 -23.45 -2.60
C VAL A 150 -19.93 -24.87 -2.72
N ASP A 151 -20.31 -25.78 -1.82
CA ASP A 151 -19.90 -27.19 -1.87
C ASP A 151 -20.43 -27.89 -3.13
N GLU A 152 -21.70 -27.70 -3.47
CA GLU A 152 -22.32 -28.27 -4.67
C GLU A 152 -21.65 -27.76 -5.96
N VAL A 153 -21.52 -26.44 -6.11
CA VAL A 153 -20.86 -25.82 -7.28
C VAL A 153 -19.40 -26.25 -7.38
N THR A 154 -18.70 -26.37 -6.25
CA THR A 154 -17.31 -26.83 -6.23
C THR A 154 -17.23 -28.27 -6.71
N LYS A 155 -18.06 -29.19 -6.18
CA LYS A 155 -18.10 -30.59 -6.59
C LYS A 155 -18.41 -30.75 -8.08
N ASP A 156 -19.38 -30.02 -8.59
CA ASP A 156 -19.70 -30.04 -10.02
C ASP A 156 -18.55 -29.52 -10.88
N HIS A 157 -17.90 -28.43 -10.48
CA HIS A 157 -16.73 -27.92 -11.18
C HIS A 157 -15.57 -28.93 -11.19
N LEU A 158 -15.29 -29.57 -10.05
CA LEU A 158 -14.27 -30.62 -9.94
C LEU A 158 -14.59 -31.80 -10.86
N ARG A 159 -15.84 -32.25 -10.89
CA ARG A 159 -16.29 -33.37 -11.72
C ARG A 159 -16.18 -33.06 -13.21
N ILE A 160 -16.68 -31.90 -13.64
CA ILE A 160 -16.75 -31.54 -15.07
C ILE A 160 -15.36 -31.21 -15.63
N HIS A 161 -14.50 -30.55 -14.86
CA HIS A 161 -13.24 -30.01 -15.38
C HIS A 161 -11.98 -30.74 -14.90
N TRP A 162 -12.07 -31.57 -13.86
CA TRP A 162 -10.89 -32.21 -13.25
C TRP A 162 -10.93 -33.75 -13.20
N GLU A 163 -12.09 -34.41 -13.29
CA GLU A 163 -12.13 -35.88 -13.43
C GLU A 163 -11.62 -36.29 -14.83
N GLY A 164 -10.38 -36.81 -14.86
CA GLY A 164 -9.70 -37.24 -16.09
C GLY A 164 -8.36 -36.54 -16.35
N MET A 165 -8.04 -35.46 -15.63
CA MET A 165 -6.68 -34.93 -15.57
C MET A 165 -5.82 -35.82 -14.68
N ARG A 166 -5.39 -36.96 -15.23
CA ARG A 166 -4.27 -37.73 -14.67
C ARG A 166 -3.11 -36.75 -14.56
N LEU A 167 -2.75 -36.39 -13.33
CA LEU A 167 -1.52 -35.66 -13.05
C LEU A 167 -0.40 -36.46 -13.71
N LYS A 168 0.11 -35.98 -14.85
CA LYS A 168 1.40 -36.43 -15.36
C LYS A 168 2.40 -35.98 -14.30
N SER A 169 2.73 -36.87 -13.38
CA SER A 169 3.87 -36.69 -12.49
C SER A 169 5.10 -36.55 -13.38
N SER A 170 5.64 -35.33 -13.43
CA SER A 170 7.01 -35.10 -13.89
C SER A 170 7.97 -35.33 -12.73
#